data_AF-A0A1S2VYJ1-F1
#
_entry.id   AF-A0A1S2VYJ1-F1
#
_cell.length_a   1.000
_cell.length_b   1.000
_cell.length_c   1.000
_cell.angle_alpha   90.00
_cell.angle_beta   90.00
_cell.angle_gamma   90.00
#
_symmetry.space_group_name_H-M   'P 1'
#
loop_
_entity.id
_entity.type
_entity.pdbx_description
1 polymer ?
#
loop_
_entity_poly.entity_id
_entity_poly.type
_entity_poly.pdbx_seq_one_letter_code
_entity_poly.pdbx_strand_id
1 'polypeptide(L)'
;MPSVLSIFADESGEWGKRSEYYLITLVFHDQSKDISLALERYRQSLADYGLPDVPFHAGPLLTGHDAYEGMSLSERKRLLGLFVIMTRRLPITYRTFVHRKSDFDDNRQRFEAQLKRDIVNLLLAHLSDFHSYGTVKVYYDGGQQIVTDALRGGIEYALSKDAIVYRDASPRDYRLEQVADFLCTLELTCEKFRNGEQTETDNKFFGDWKSFRVNYLKPIRRKRLES
;
A
#
# COMPACT_ATOMS: atom_id res chain seq x y z
N MET A 1 25.30 4.33 13.37
CA MET A 1 23.93 4.35 13.94
C MET A 1 23.27 3.03 13.57
N PRO A 2 22.44 2.43 14.43
CA PRO A 2 21.70 1.22 14.06
C PRO A 2 20.83 1.48 12.82
N SER A 3 20.76 0.49 11.93
CA SER A 3 19.90 0.53 10.73
C SER A 3 18.44 0.59 11.16
N VAL A 4 17.64 1.39 10.43
CA VAL A 4 16.23 1.60 10.72
C VAL A 4 15.39 1.10 9.56
N LEU A 5 14.41 0.26 9.86
CA LEU A 5 13.38 -0.15 8.91
C LEU A 5 12.11 0.66 9.15
N SER A 6 11.53 1.22 8.10
CA SER A 6 10.16 1.75 8.11
C SER A 6 9.19 0.71 7.55
N ILE A 7 8.04 0.56 8.20
CA ILE A 7 6.89 -0.19 7.72
C ILE A 7 5.73 0.79 7.58
N PHE A 8 5.23 0.99 6.37
CA PHE A 8 4.03 1.79 6.11
C PHE A 8 2.87 0.85 5.82
N ALA A 9 1.74 1.06 6.48
CA ALA A 9 0.53 0.27 6.28
C ALA A 9 -0.58 1.12 5.68
N ASP A 10 -1.36 0.50 4.79
CA ASP A 10 -2.62 1.03 4.29
C ASP A 10 -3.60 -0.14 4.11
N GLU A 11 -4.90 0.13 4.22
CA GLU A 11 -5.95 -0.85 4.00
C GLU A 11 -6.98 -0.42 2.97
N SER A 12 -7.58 -1.43 2.33
CA SER A 12 -8.72 -1.22 1.44
C SER A 12 -9.87 -2.14 1.80
N GLY A 13 -11.07 -1.56 1.77
CA GLY A 13 -12.29 -2.20 2.20
C GLY A 13 -12.57 -1.97 3.69
N GLU A 14 -13.82 -2.22 4.06
CA GLU A 14 -14.29 -2.11 5.45
C GLU A 14 -14.93 -3.43 5.89
N TRP A 15 -14.93 -3.66 7.21
CA TRP A 15 -15.76 -4.71 7.78
C TRP A 15 -17.23 -4.24 7.79
N GLY A 16 -18.12 -4.98 7.12
CA GLY A 16 -19.50 -4.53 6.84
C GLY A 16 -20.01 -5.04 5.50
N LYS A 17 -21.11 -4.50 4.97
CA LYS A 17 -21.73 -4.99 3.73
C LYS A 17 -21.22 -4.33 2.44
N ARG A 18 -20.38 -3.28 2.52
CA ARG A 18 -20.07 -2.45 1.35
C ARG A 18 -18.90 -2.93 0.50
N SER A 19 -17.96 -3.66 1.10
CA SER A 19 -16.79 -4.22 0.40
C SER A 19 -16.91 -5.74 0.33
N GLU A 20 -16.41 -6.39 -0.72
CA GLU A 20 -16.31 -7.87 -0.74
C GLU A 20 -14.96 -8.34 -0.18
N TYR A 21 -13.92 -7.55 -0.45
CA TYR A 21 -12.56 -7.80 -0.03
C TYR A 21 -12.16 -6.91 1.15
N TYR A 22 -11.21 -7.41 1.91
CA TYR A 22 -10.42 -6.67 2.87
C TYR A 22 -8.94 -6.88 2.54
N LEU A 23 -8.23 -5.79 2.29
CA LEU A 23 -6.81 -5.82 1.97
C LEU A 23 -6.03 -4.99 2.96
N ILE A 24 -4.83 -5.46 3.30
CA ILE A 24 -3.82 -4.67 4.00
C ILE A 24 -2.51 -4.79 3.26
N THR A 25 -1.91 -3.66 2.94
CA THR A 25 -0.60 -3.58 2.31
C THR A 25 0.43 -3.05 3.30
N LEU A 26 1.55 -3.77 3.43
CA LEU A 26 2.73 -3.34 4.15
C LEU A 26 3.83 -2.98 3.14
N VAL A 27 4.37 -1.77 3.24
CA VAL A 27 5.53 -1.29 2.48
C VAL A 27 6.73 -1.16 3.40
N PHE A 28 7.82 -1.81 3.02
CA PHE A 28 9.05 -1.88 3.78
C PHE A 28 10.13 -1.01 3.12
N HIS A 29 10.76 -0.15 3.92
CA HIS A 29 11.84 0.71 3.46
C HIS A 29 12.99 0.76 4.47
N ASP A 30 14.17 0.34 4.04
CA ASP A 30 15.42 0.52 4.77
C ASP A 30 15.84 1.99 4.67
N GLN A 31 15.83 2.72 5.80
CA GLN A 31 16.10 4.16 5.84
C GLN A 31 17.52 4.52 5.40
N SER A 32 18.45 3.57 5.28
CA SER A 32 19.78 3.82 4.69
C SER A 32 19.74 4.00 3.16
N LYS A 33 18.68 3.52 2.51
CA LYS A 33 18.53 3.61 1.05
C LYS A 33 17.82 4.92 0.68
N ASP A 34 18.57 5.83 0.05
CA ASP A 34 18.06 7.14 -0.35
C ASP A 34 16.87 7.03 -1.31
N ILE A 35 15.88 7.89 -1.09
CA ILE A 35 14.69 8.03 -1.95
C ILE A 35 14.61 9.42 -2.59
N SER A 36 15.47 10.36 -2.18
CA SER A 36 15.39 11.78 -2.54
C SER A 36 15.37 11.98 -4.04
N LEU A 37 16.29 11.32 -4.77
CA LEU A 37 16.36 11.43 -6.22
C LEU A 37 15.07 10.96 -6.93
N ALA A 38 14.41 9.92 -6.41
CA ALA A 38 13.15 9.44 -6.99
C ALA A 38 12.02 10.45 -6.76
N LEU A 39 11.98 11.08 -5.59
CA LEU A 39 10.99 12.10 -5.22
C LEU A 39 11.20 13.40 -5.99
N GLU A 40 12.44 13.86 -6.13
CA GLU A 40 12.79 15.07 -6.90
C GLU A 40 12.41 14.91 -8.37
N ARG A 41 12.76 13.77 -8.98
CA ARG A 41 12.38 13.49 -10.37
C ARG A 41 10.86 13.43 -10.57
N TYR A 42 10.13 12.94 -9.58
CA TYR A 42 8.67 12.94 -9.61
C TYR A 42 8.13 14.37 -9.59
N ARG A 43 8.56 15.21 -8.64
CA ARG A 43 8.16 16.62 -8.56
C ARG A 43 8.52 17.41 -9.81
N GLN A 44 9.72 17.19 -10.35
CA GLN A 44 10.14 17.81 -11.61
C GLN A 44 9.21 17.38 -12.76
N SER A 45 8.90 16.09 -12.87
CA SER A 45 7.99 15.61 -13.91
C SER A 45 6.59 16.21 -13.79
N LEU A 46 6.07 16.38 -12.56
CA LEU A 46 4.81 17.08 -12.34
C LEU A 46 4.86 18.52 -12.86
N ALA A 47 5.91 19.27 -12.49
CA ALA A 47 6.12 20.65 -12.93
C ALA A 47 6.24 20.76 -14.46
N ASP A 48 7.00 19.87 -15.10
CA ASP A 48 7.19 19.83 -16.55
C ASP A 48 5.86 19.61 -17.31
N TYR A 49 4.93 18.87 -16.71
CA TYR A 49 3.59 18.65 -17.26
C TYR A 49 2.53 19.67 -16.79
N GLY A 50 2.91 20.66 -15.98
CA GLY A 50 1.98 21.64 -15.40
C GLY A 50 0.97 21.04 -14.42
N LEU A 51 1.30 19.90 -13.78
CA LEU A 51 0.43 19.20 -12.85
C LEU A 51 0.73 19.59 -11.40
N PRO A 52 -0.28 19.65 -10.51
CA PRO A 52 -0.06 19.96 -9.11
C PRO A 52 0.53 18.75 -8.35
N ASP A 53 1.38 19.03 -7.35
CA ASP A 53 1.86 18.01 -6.39
C ASP A 53 0.86 17.80 -5.25
N VAL A 54 -0.35 17.35 -5.61
CA VAL A 54 -1.33 16.93 -4.62
C VAL A 54 -0.89 15.62 -3.95
N PRO A 55 -1.14 15.42 -2.64
CA PRO A 55 -0.95 14.13 -2.00
C PRO A 55 -1.68 13.04 -2.77
N PHE A 56 -0.99 11.96 -3.10
CA PHE A 56 -1.61 10.88 -3.84
C PHE A 56 -2.61 10.15 -2.94
N HIS A 57 -3.84 10.03 -3.41
CA HIS A 57 -4.85 9.16 -2.81
C HIS A 57 -5.63 8.44 -3.91
N ALA A 58 -5.51 7.11 -3.97
CA ALA A 58 -5.91 6.31 -5.11
C ALA A 58 -7.42 6.37 -5.37
N GLY A 59 -8.24 6.16 -4.33
CA GLY A 59 -9.70 6.20 -4.44
C GLY A 59 -10.21 7.54 -5.02
N PRO A 60 -9.85 8.69 -4.43
CA PRO A 60 -10.20 10.01 -4.95
C PRO A 60 -9.58 10.30 -6.31
N LEU A 61 -8.36 9.83 -6.60
CA LEU A 61 -7.77 9.98 -7.94
C LEU A 61 -8.60 9.26 -9.01
N LEU A 62 -9.07 8.05 -8.72
CA LEU A 62 -9.85 7.24 -9.66
C LEU A 62 -11.26 7.83 -9.86
N THR A 63 -11.88 8.34 -8.79
CA THR A 63 -13.25 8.88 -8.82
C THR A 63 -13.33 10.36 -9.21
N GLY A 64 -12.24 11.11 -9.06
CA GLY A 64 -12.20 12.55 -9.29
C GLY A 64 -12.77 13.36 -8.13
N HIS A 65 -12.52 12.91 -6.91
CA HIS A 65 -12.99 13.55 -5.67
C HIS A 65 -11.81 14.15 -4.89
N ASP A 66 -12.10 14.86 -3.81
CA ASP A 66 -11.12 15.53 -2.93
C ASP A 66 -10.14 16.41 -3.71
N ALA A 67 -8.84 16.19 -3.55
CA ALA A 67 -7.78 16.97 -4.20
C ALA A 67 -7.76 16.87 -5.73
N TYR A 68 -8.61 16.02 -6.32
CA TYR A 68 -8.73 15.81 -7.76
C TYR A 68 -10.03 16.38 -8.35
N GLU A 69 -10.85 17.06 -7.55
CA GLU A 69 -12.05 17.73 -8.06
C GLU A 69 -11.68 18.76 -9.13
N GLY A 70 -12.46 18.80 -10.21
CA GLY A 70 -12.22 19.66 -11.37
C GLY A 70 -11.13 19.18 -12.34
N MET A 71 -10.35 18.15 -12.01
CA MET A 71 -9.36 17.59 -12.93
C MET A 71 -9.97 16.68 -13.99
N SER A 72 -9.53 16.84 -15.23
CA SER A 72 -9.89 15.96 -16.33
C SER A 72 -9.40 14.52 -16.10
N LEU A 73 -10.06 13.55 -16.75
CA LEU A 73 -9.61 12.15 -16.72
C LEU A 73 -8.17 12.00 -17.24
N SER A 74 -7.77 12.80 -18.24
CA SER A 74 -6.41 12.80 -18.79
C SER A 74 -5.37 13.27 -17.77
N GLU A 75 -5.66 14.31 -17.00
CA GLU A 75 -4.76 14.80 -15.94
C GLU A 75 -4.60 13.76 -14.84
N ARG A 76 -5.71 13.19 -14.35
CA ARG A 76 -5.70 12.15 -13.32
C ARG A 76 -4.95 10.89 -13.77
N LYS A 77 -5.12 10.47 -15.02
CA LYS A 77 -4.31 9.37 -15.62
C LYS A 77 -2.83 9.71 -15.67
N ARG A 78 -2.46 10.95 -15.98
CA ARG A 78 -1.06 11.38 -16.01
C ARG A 78 -0.46 11.42 -14.60
N LEU A 79 -1.19 11.92 -13.61
CA LEU A 79 -0.80 11.85 -12.20
C LEU A 79 -0.52 10.40 -11.76
N LEU A 80 -1.45 9.48 -12.05
CA LEU A 80 -1.25 8.05 -11.77
C LEU A 80 0.00 7.50 -12.47
N GLY A 81 0.18 7.80 -13.76
CA GLY A 81 1.33 7.32 -14.54
C GLY A 81 2.67 7.78 -13.95
N LEU A 82 2.78 9.04 -13.56
CA LEU A 82 3.98 9.59 -12.92
C LEU A 82 4.23 8.96 -11.55
N PHE A 83 3.17 8.74 -10.77
CA PHE A 83 3.27 8.08 -9.46
C PHE A 83 3.73 6.61 -9.59
N VAL A 84 3.22 5.89 -10.59
CA VAL A 84 3.67 4.52 -10.93
C VAL A 84 5.15 4.49 -11.27
N ILE A 85 5.65 5.45 -12.06
CA ILE A 85 7.07 5.55 -12.44
C ILE A 85 7.93 5.79 -11.21
N MET A 86 7.53 6.72 -10.33
CA MET A 86 8.23 6.98 -9.08
C MET A 86 8.26 5.73 -8.19
N THR A 87 7.12 5.09 -7.98
CA THR A 87 7.00 3.88 -7.16
C THR A 87 7.94 2.76 -7.62
N ARG A 88 8.09 2.56 -8.94
CA ARG A 88 9.02 1.57 -9.50
C ARG A 88 10.49 1.84 -9.16
N ARG A 89 10.87 3.11 -9.04
CA ARG A 89 12.25 3.53 -8.76
C ARG A 89 12.58 3.48 -7.27
N LEU A 90 11.58 3.51 -6.39
CA LEU A 90 11.80 3.49 -4.95
C LEU A 90 12.43 2.17 -4.48
N PRO A 91 13.43 2.20 -3.57
CA PRO A 91 14.08 1.01 -3.01
C PRO A 91 13.23 0.37 -1.89
N ILE A 92 12.00 0.01 -2.23
CA ILE A 92 11.03 -0.61 -1.32
C ILE A 92 10.77 -2.07 -1.67
N THR A 93 10.34 -2.83 -0.68
CA THR A 93 9.60 -4.07 -0.87
C THR A 93 8.21 -3.94 -0.27
N TYR A 94 7.27 -4.83 -0.62
CA TYR A 94 5.92 -4.78 -0.06
C TYR A 94 5.28 -6.16 0.03
N ARG A 95 4.24 -6.28 0.86
CA ARG A 95 3.33 -7.42 0.88
C ARG A 95 1.90 -6.92 1.00
N THR A 96 0.98 -7.56 0.28
CA THR A 96 -0.46 -7.36 0.47
C THR A 96 -1.09 -8.64 0.95
N PHE A 97 -1.87 -8.54 2.02
CA PHE A 97 -2.75 -9.59 2.50
C PHE A 97 -4.13 -9.35 1.90
N VAL A 98 -4.66 -10.34 1.19
CA VAL A 98 -5.94 -10.27 0.51
C VAL A 98 -6.87 -11.27 1.16
N HIS A 99 -8.01 -10.80 1.64
CA HIS A 99 -9.02 -11.62 2.26
C HIS A 99 -10.38 -11.33 1.64
N ARG A 100 -11.11 -12.36 1.21
CA ARG A 100 -12.51 -12.22 0.85
C ARG A 100 -13.34 -12.45 2.10
N LYS A 101 -14.28 -11.55 2.42
CA LYS A 101 -15.04 -11.65 3.69
C LYS A 101 -15.92 -12.89 3.78
N SER A 102 -16.40 -13.37 2.62
CA SER A 102 -17.14 -14.64 2.52
C SER A 102 -16.35 -15.85 3.06
N ASP A 103 -15.02 -15.82 3.04
CA ASP A 103 -14.18 -16.93 3.51
C ASP A 103 -14.20 -17.07 5.04
N PHE A 104 -14.76 -16.08 5.73
CA PHE A 104 -14.84 -16.01 7.19
C PHE A 104 -16.26 -16.14 7.70
N ASP A 105 -17.25 -16.44 6.86
CA ASP A 105 -18.67 -16.49 7.24
C ASP A 105 -19.14 -15.18 7.92
N ASP A 106 -18.61 -14.04 7.47
CA ASP A 106 -18.78 -12.72 8.10
C ASP A 106 -18.41 -12.69 9.61
N ASN A 107 -17.58 -13.64 10.05
CA ASN A 107 -17.04 -13.69 11.40
C ASN A 107 -15.76 -12.83 11.50
N ARG A 108 -15.95 -11.64 12.07
CA ARG A 108 -14.87 -10.65 12.28
C ARG A 108 -13.70 -11.21 13.07
N GLN A 109 -13.97 -11.96 14.14
CA GLN A 109 -12.91 -12.49 15.02
C GLN A 109 -12.04 -13.53 14.30
N ARG A 110 -12.65 -14.37 13.44
CA ARG A 110 -11.90 -15.33 12.61
C ARG A 110 -11.01 -14.62 11.60
N PHE A 111 -11.51 -13.56 10.98
CA PHE A 111 -10.73 -12.71 10.09
C PHE A 111 -9.57 -12.03 10.82
N GLU A 112 -9.82 -11.41 11.98
CA GLU A 112 -8.79 -10.78 12.83
C GLU A 112 -7.65 -11.75 13.18
N ALA A 113 -8.03 -12.95 13.61
CA ALA A 113 -7.06 -13.99 13.95
C ALA A 113 -6.27 -14.45 12.73
N GLN A 114 -6.89 -14.55 11.55
CA GLN A 114 -6.22 -14.92 10.31
C GLN A 114 -5.24 -13.85 9.85
N LEU A 115 -5.68 -12.59 9.82
CA LEU A 115 -4.84 -11.46 9.45
C LEU A 115 -3.61 -11.35 10.35
N LYS A 116 -3.81 -11.45 11.68
CA LYS A 116 -2.70 -11.46 12.64
C LYS A 116 -1.72 -12.59 12.34
N ARG A 117 -2.21 -13.81 12.07
CA ARG A 117 -1.36 -14.96 11.71
C ARG A 117 -0.56 -14.69 10.44
N ASP A 118 -1.18 -14.10 9.42
CA ASP A 118 -0.50 -13.84 8.15
C ASP A 118 0.60 -12.79 8.27
N ILE A 119 0.37 -11.73 9.07
CA ILE A 119 1.40 -10.75 9.41
C ILE A 119 2.56 -11.42 10.15
N VAL A 120 2.27 -12.23 11.18
CA VAL A 120 3.29 -12.96 11.94
C VAL A 120 4.08 -13.89 11.02
N ASN A 121 3.41 -14.67 10.18
CA ASN A 121 4.06 -15.60 9.25
C ASN A 121 5.00 -14.88 8.28
N LEU A 122 4.59 -13.73 7.74
CA LEU A 122 5.46 -12.90 6.91
C LEU A 122 6.71 -12.46 7.68
N LEU A 123 6.54 -11.92 8.88
CA LEU A 123 7.66 -11.41 9.68
C LEU A 123 8.62 -12.54 10.10
N LEU A 124 8.10 -13.72 10.43
CA LEU A 124 8.91 -14.89 10.74
C LEU A 124 9.65 -15.45 9.51
N ALA A 125 9.02 -15.44 8.33
CA ALA A 125 9.65 -15.91 7.09
C ALA A 125 10.87 -15.06 6.69
N HIS A 126 10.88 -13.77 7.08
CA HIS A 126 11.97 -12.83 6.81
C HIS A 126 12.67 -12.37 8.10
N LEU A 127 12.63 -13.20 9.15
CA LEU A 127 13.07 -12.83 10.50
C LEU A 127 14.54 -12.40 10.54
N SER A 128 15.43 -13.09 9.81
CA SER A 128 16.85 -12.76 9.74
C SER A 128 17.09 -11.35 9.23
N ASP A 129 16.30 -10.94 8.24
CA ASP A 129 16.39 -9.61 7.64
C ASP A 129 15.84 -8.57 8.60
N PHE A 130 14.68 -8.84 9.21
CA PHE A 130 14.06 -7.92 10.17
C PHE A 130 14.87 -7.74 11.46
N HIS A 131 15.49 -8.80 12.00
CA HIS A 131 16.36 -8.74 13.17
C HIS A 131 17.68 -8.02 12.92
N SER A 132 18.08 -7.84 11.66
CA SER A 132 19.28 -7.06 11.33
C SER A 132 19.12 -5.56 11.59
N TYR A 133 17.88 -5.08 11.76
CA TYR A 133 17.58 -3.68 12.06
C TYR A 133 17.56 -3.43 13.56
N GLY A 134 18.24 -2.37 14.00
CA GLY A 134 18.22 -1.97 15.41
C GLY A 134 16.96 -1.20 15.81
N THR A 135 16.16 -0.74 14.84
CA THR A 135 14.87 -0.08 15.09
C THR A 135 13.92 -0.33 13.92
N VAL A 136 12.66 -0.61 14.24
CA VAL A 136 11.55 -0.76 13.29
C VAL A 136 10.51 0.31 13.60
N LYS A 137 10.27 1.21 12.65
CA LYS A 137 9.26 2.27 12.76
C LYS A 137 8.02 1.85 11.99
N VAL A 138 6.87 1.83 12.65
CA VAL A 138 5.60 1.45 12.03
C VAL A 138 4.75 2.71 11.87
N TYR A 139 4.38 3.01 10.63
CA TYR A 139 3.58 4.15 10.21
C TYR A 139 2.22 3.64 9.76
N TYR A 140 1.18 4.07 10.47
CA TYR A 140 -0.20 3.74 10.16
C TYR A 140 -1.10 4.88 10.66
N ASP A 141 -2.08 5.28 9.87
CA ASP A 141 -3.00 6.38 10.19
C ASP A 141 -4.10 5.99 11.20
N GLY A 142 -4.26 4.68 11.45
CA GLY A 142 -5.25 4.17 12.39
C GLY A 142 -6.67 4.12 11.82
N GLY A 143 -6.83 4.11 10.50
CA GLY A 143 -8.13 4.12 9.82
C GLY A 143 -9.11 3.06 10.34
N GLN A 144 -8.61 1.87 10.68
CA GLN A 144 -9.42 0.80 11.26
C GLN A 144 -8.72 0.10 12.44
N GLN A 145 -9.38 0.08 13.60
CA GLN A 145 -8.88 -0.54 14.84
C GLN A 145 -8.40 -1.99 14.64
N ILE A 146 -9.08 -2.72 13.77
CA ILE A 146 -8.76 -4.10 13.43
C ILE A 146 -7.34 -4.28 12.87
N VAL A 147 -6.90 -3.33 12.04
CA VAL A 147 -5.57 -3.28 11.44
C VAL A 147 -4.57 -2.87 12.51
N THR A 148 -4.89 -1.86 13.33
CA THR A 148 -4.06 -1.44 14.46
C THR A 148 -3.72 -2.62 15.38
N ASP A 149 -4.72 -3.40 15.76
CA ASP A 149 -4.56 -4.54 16.67
C ASP A 149 -3.74 -5.68 16.03
N ALA A 150 -3.99 -5.97 14.74
CA ALA A 150 -3.27 -6.99 14.01
C ALA A 150 -1.80 -6.61 13.78
N LEU A 151 -1.52 -5.36 13.41
CA LEU A 151 -0.16 -4.84 13.22
C LEU A 151 0.61 -4.82 14.54
N ARG A 152 0.02 -4.27 15.60
CA ARG A 152 0.65 -4.28 16.93
C ARG A 152 0.92 -5.70 17.40
N GLY A 153 -0.13 -6.53 17.43
CA GLY A 153 -0.02 -7.90 17.91
C GLY A 153 0.90 -8.79 17.07
N GLY A 154 1.02 -8.54 15.76
CA GLY A 154 1.88 -9.31 14.88
C GLY A 154 3.34 -8.86 14.93
N ILE A 155 3.58 -7.55 14.88
CA ILE A 155 4.93 -6.97 14.91
C ILE A 155 5.57 -7.14 16.28
N GLU A 156 4.85 -6.88 17.38
CA GLU A 156 5.37 -7.09 18.74
C GLU A 156 5.63 -8.57 19.05
N TYR A 157 4.92 -9.49 18.38
CA TYR A 157 5.16 -10.92 18.55
C TYR A 157 6.44 -11.36 17.83
N ALA A 158 6.67 -10.86 16.61
CA ALA A 158 7.80 -11.27 15.79
C ALA A 158 9.10 -10.52 16.14
N LEU A 159 9.01 -9.29 16.64
CA LEU A 159 10.15 -8.39 16.87
C LEU A 159 10.18 -7.89 18.33
N SER A 160 11.38 -7.59 18.84
CA SER A 160 11.54 -7.09 20.22
C SER A 160 10.85 -5.74 20.44
N LYS A 161 10.15 -5.59 21.57
CA LYS A 161 9.40 -4.37 21.94
C LYS A 161 10.26 -3.11 22.01
N ASP A 162 11.51 -3.23 22.44
CA ASP A 162 12.41 -2.07 22.60
C ASP A 162 12.86 -1.46 21.26
N ALA A 163 12.69 -2.20 20.16
CA ALA A 163 13.07 -1.78 18.82
C ALA A 163 11.91 -1.15 18.03
N ILE A 164 10.67 -1.20 18.53
CA ILE A 164 9.48 -0.79 17.76
C ILE A 164 9.04 0.63 18.14
N VAL A 165 8.86 1.49 17.13
CA VAL A 165 8.32 2.84 17.31
C VAL A 165 7.09 3.03 16.43
N TYR A 166 5.93 3.19 17.04
CA TYR A 166 4.70 3.56 16.34
C TYR A 166 4.65 5.06 16.09
N ARG A 167 4.24 5.44 14.89
CA ARG A 167 4.07 6.84 14.48
C ARG A 167 2.69 7.01 13.87
N ASP A 168 1.97 8.01 14.35
CA ASP A 168 0.79 8.52 13.64
C ASP A 168 1.26 9.00 12.27
N ALA A 169 0.65 8.45 11.25
CA ALA A 169 0.95 8.77 9.87
C ALA A 169 -0.10 9.76 9.35
N SER A 170 0.37 10.79 8.67
CA SER A 170 -0.47 11.72 7.93
C SER A 170 -0.03 11.55 6.48
N PRO A 171 -0.93 11.08 5.58
CA PRO A 171 -0.61 10.86 4.18
C PRO A 171 -0.03 12.10 3.47
N ARG A 172 -0.25 13.28 4.03
CA ARG A 172 0.30 14.55 3.55
C ARG A 172 1.81 14.68 3.80
N ASP A 173 2.34 13.98 4.79
CA ASP A 173 3.70 14.14 5.29
C ASP A 173 4.66 13.04 4.79
N TYR A 174 4.15 11.86 4.37
CA TYR A 174 4.98 10.75 3.92
C TYR A 174 4.57 10.15 2.56
N ARG A 175 5.43 10.33 1.54
CA ARG A 175 5.21 9.77 0.20
C ARG A 175 5.13 8.24 0.18
N LEU A 176 5.79 7.55 1.12
CA LEU A 176 5.77 6.08 1.21
C LEU A 176 4.44 5.53 1.75
N GLU A 177 3.69 6.31 2.52
CA GLU A 177 2.33 5.96 2.92
C GLU A 177 1.39 6.01 1.72
N GLN A 178 1.51 7.04 0.88
CA GLN A 178 0.77 7.12 -0.39
C GLN A 178 1.12 5.96 -1.35
N VAL A 179 2.34 5.42 -1.25
CA VAL A 179 2.73 4.22 -1.98
C VAL A 179 2.04 2.98 -1.42
N ALA A 180 1.81 2.89 -0.12
CA ALA A 180 1.01 1.82 0.48
C ALA A 180 -0.44 1.86 -0.07
N ASP A 181 -1.09 3.02 -0.10
CA ASP A 181 -2.42 3.22 -0.71
C ASP A 181 -2.45 2.81 -2.20
N PHE A 182 -1.48 3.29 -2.98
CA PHE A 182 -1.36 2.90 -4.38
C PHE A 182 -1.25 1.38 -4.56
N LEU A 183 -0.39 0.72 -3.78
CA LEU A 183 -0.15 -0.72 -3.87
C LEU A 183 -1.37 -1.53 -3.40
N CYS A 184 -2.04 -1.06 -2.34
CA CYS A 184 -3.27 -1.66 -1.81
C CYS A 184 -4.39 -1.61 -2.87
N THR A 185 -4.59 -0.43 -3.47
CA THR A 185 -5.55 -0.25 -4.57
C THR A 185 -5.22 -1.11 -5.79
N LEU A 186 -3.93 -1.21 -6.15
CA LEU A 186 -3.49 -2.01 -7.29
C LEU A 186 -3.77 -3.51 -7.08
N GLU A 187 -3.50 -4.03 -5.89
CA GLU A 187 -3.77 -5.43 -5.56
C GLU A 187 -5.28 -5.71 -5.44
N LEU A 188 -6.08 -4.78 -4.90
CA LEU A 188 -7.55 -4.90 -4.93
C LEU A 188 -8.07 -4.95 -6.38
N THR A 189 -7.55 -4.07 -7.23
CA THR A 189 -7.92 -4.02 -8.66
C THR A 189 -7.59 -5.34 -9.36
N CYS A 190 -6.47 -5.96 -9.00
CA CYS A 190 -6.09 -7.27 -9.51
C CYS A 190 -7.13 -8.33 -9.16
N GLU A 191 -7.58 -8.38 -7.91
CA GLU A 191 -8.57 -9.36 -7.47
C GLU A 191 -9.93 -9.13 -8.12
N LYS A 192 -10.34 -7.87 -8.29
CA LYS A 192 -11.53 -7.54 -9.08
C LYS A 192 -11.43 -8.07 -10.52
N PHE A 193 -10.34 -7.81 -11.22
CA PHE A 193 -10.16 -8.32 -12.60
C PHE A 193 -10.16 -9.86 -12.67
N ARG A 194 -9.56 -10.53 -11.68
CA ARG A 194 -9.50 -12.00 -11.65
C ARG A 194 -10.87 -12.64 -11.45
N ASN A 195 -11.75 -11.97 -10.71
CA ASN A 195 -13.09 -12.46 -10.41
C ASN A 195 -14.18 -11.86 -11.33
N GLY A 196 -13.82 -11.01 -12.29
CA GLY A 196 -14.79 -10.36 -13.19
C GLY A 196 -15.61 -9.24 -12.52
N GLU A 197 -15.09 -8.68 -11.43
CA GLU A 197 -15.75 -7.69 -10.56
C GLU A 197 -15.18 -6.27 -10.77
N GLN A 198 -14.40 -6.05 -11.83
CA GLN A 198 -13.87 -4.73 -12.17
C GLN A 198 -14.99 -3.75 -12.52
N THR A 199 -14.87 -2.52 -12.03
CA THR A 199 -15.81 -1.43 -12.29
C THR A 199 -15.50 -0.73 -13.61
N GLU A 200 -16.42 0.11 -14.09
CA GLU A 200 -16.12 1.00 -15.22
C GLU A 200 -14.92 1.92 -14.95
N THR A 201 -14.76 2.39 -13.70
CA THR A 201 -13.64 3.23 -13.30
C THR A 201 -12.33 2.47 -13.41
N ASP A 202 -12.29 1.22 -12.96
CA ASP A 202 -11.13 0.34 -13.09
C ASP A 202 -10.74 0.20 -14.57
N ASN A 203 -11.71 -0.10 -15.44
CA ASN A 203 -11.49 -0.23 -16.88
C ASN A 203 -11.02 1.10 -17.51
N LYS A 204 -11.58 2.24 -17.11
CA LYS A 204 -11.20 3.56 -17.62
C LYS A 204 -9.74 3.87 -17.31
N PHE A 205 -9.25 3.55 -16.12
CA PHE A 205 -7.88 3.85 -15.70
C PHE A 205 -6.85 2.81 -16.14
N PHE A 206 -7.18 1.53 -16.02
CA PHE A 206 -6.22 0.45 -16.15
C PHE A 206 -6.33 -0.33 -17.48
N GLY A 207 -7.38 -0.09 -18.25
CA GLY A 207 -7.67 -0.83 -19.47
C GLY A 207 -8.20 -2.24 -19.17
N ASP A 208 -7.98 -3.17 -20.09
CA ASP A 208 -8.32 -4.57 -19.90
C ASP A 208 -7.33 -5.31 -18.99
N TRP A 209 -7.66 -6.55 -18.61
CA TRP A 209 -6.79 -7.39 -17.77
C TRP A 209 -5.36 -7.51 -18.33
N LYS A 210 -5.21 -7.64 -19.65
CA LYS A 210 -3.90 -7.77 -20.30
C LYS A 210 -3.08 -6.50 -20.11
N SER A 211 -3.66 -5.34 -20.36
CA SER A 211 -3.04 -4.03 -20.21
C SER A 211 -2.70 -3.75 -18.74
N PHE A 212 -3.64 -3.99 -17.83
CA PHE A 212 -3.43 -3.87 -16.39
C PHE A 212 -2.24 -4.71 -15.91
N ARG A 213 -2.23 -6.01 -16.28
CA ARG A 213 -1.19 -6.95 -15.87
C ARG A 213 0.19 -6.55 -16.37
N VAL A 214 0.32 -6.14 -17.63
CA VAL A 214 1.61 -5.81 -18.25
C VAL A 214 2.11 -4.45 -17.79
N ASN A 215 1.22 -3.45 -17.80
CA ASN A 215 1.61 -2.05 -17.61
C ASN A 215 1.65 -1.62 -16.16
N TYR A 216 1.06 -2.36 -15.21
CA TYR A 216 1.04 -1.99 -13.80
C TYR A 216 1.52 -3.13 -12.90
N LEU A 217 0.86 -4.28 -12.96
CA LEU A 217 1.04 -5.35 -11.98
C LEU A 217 2.41 -6.03 -12.06
N LYS A 218 2.82 -6.50 -13.24
CA LYS A 218 4.09 -7.23 -13.43
C LYS A 218 5.32 -6.42 -12.99
N PRO A 219 5.47 -5.13 -13.37
CA PRO A 219 6.62 -4.33 -12.93
C PRO A 219 6.65 -4.11 -11.42
N ILE A 220 5.49 -3.88 -10.80
CA ILE A 220 5.37 -3.58 -9.38
C ILE A 220 5.60 -4.82 -8.53
N ARG A 221 5.04 -5.98 -8.89
CA ARG A 221 5.21 -7.25 -8.16
C ARG A 221 6.66 -7.77 -8.10
N ARG A 222 7.59 -7.20 -8.87
CA ARG A 222 9.04 -7.45 -8.66
C ARG A 222 9.55 -6.99 -7.29
N LYS A 223 8.82 -6.10 -6.63
CA LYS A 223 9.10 -5.61 -5.28
C LYS A 223 8.35 -6.39 -4.20
N ARG A 224 7.55 -7.39 -4.57
CA ARG A 224 6.72 -8.12 -3.61
C ARG A 224 7.60 -9.07 -2.80
N LEU A 225 7.42 -9.09 -1.49
CA LEU A 225 7.96 -10.14 -0.64
C LEU A 225 7.15 -11.40 -0.85
N GLU A 226 7.85 -12.48 -1.19
CA GLU A 226 7.26 -13.82 -1.20
C GLU A 226 7.20 -14.34 0.24
N SER A 227 6.17 -15.12 0.53
CA SER A 227 5.97 -15.78 1.82
C SER A 227 6.70 -17.10 1.86
#